data_AF-A0A330LLR9-F1
#
_entry.id   AF-A0A330LLR9-F1
#
_cell.length_a   1.000
_cell.length_b   1.000
_cell.length_c   1.000
_cell.angle_alpha   90.00
_cell.angle_beta   90.00
_cell.angle_gamma   90.00
#
_symmetry.space_group_name_H-M   'P 1'
#
loop_
_entity.id
_entity.type
_entity.pdbx_description
1 polymer ?
#
loop_
_entity_poly.entity_id
_entity_poly.type
_entity_poly.pdbx_seq_one_letter_code
_entity_poly.pdbx_strand_id
1 'polypeptide(L)'
;MKKKLLVVALGLSSSIALVGCGSGDDKIPNPDVSVFYTVKVIDGYLKNAQVWLDIDGNKQLDSNEPSVLSGDGGIAKLDVTKIVSPEQYSTYAKVIFGQTIDEDSGPVASDYMMSAPPGETDITPLSTLVDIYIEQNTDGTESVAVLAAIKQAAIVKVAYDFGIQETDVLSDYIASGTGSATFVAENIANSQILPDDENEFIVVIADNSDTSTFNKQVAAASGMIKAVVGTTAEEDFDTQAAVFDSEDDYDTDSDGDGVPDALDALDDDVSEWLDTDGDGIGNNADPDDDNDGVEDGIDADPLDPNIGEYDDCVVNYTPTGASIDDFNAQLASCDLIPEMDLAGNSIIRILDSGQTRMYTFNIDNTAPFYQNGVQYNRIWEINDEGNLALYYSDGLTLDYLMRLIDDTEGNLKFGVYANSSQSIYTWNFTDVDRSVDILACDDLDSGWNDEADLPLAYRSYDEFKQAVTSCQAGKLFTAFSTGFISSCMTLTTSDAVSQADDVDTYQFNEDGSGVFTYNEGAGDIIAPMTWTMHEDDVVKVVIDYIDGDNLAQTAHNYLAIVETNGIDYSVKVFSRSTAFEGLGDVAGGDLWSTVLNVPDDD
;
A
#
# COMPACT_ATOMS: atom_id res chain seq x y z
N MET A 1 21.53 -8.21 -18.02
CA MET A 1 20.57 -9.31 -17.78
C MET A 1 19.37 -9.04 -18.68
N LYS A 2 18.74 -10.05 -19.29
CA LYS A 2 17.53 -9.80 -20.10
C LYS A 2 16.42 -9.44 -19.11
N LYS A 3 16.08 -8.15 -19.00
CA LYS A 3 14.84 -7.69 -18.35
C LYS A 3 13.70 -8.45 -19.06
N LYS A 4 12.83 -9.11 -18.31
CA LYS A 4 11.69 -9.83 -18.89
C LYS A 4 10.60 -8.80 -19.17
N LEU A 5 9.91 -8.97 -20.30
CA LEU A 5 8.76 -8.16 -20.73
C LEU A 5 7.83 -7.80 -19.57
N LEU A 6 7.47 -6.52 -19.48
CA LEU A 6 6.27 -6.07 -18.79
C LEU A 6 5.08 -6.79 -19.45
N VAL A 7 4.40 -7.69 -18.74
CA VAL A 7 3.17 -8.33 -19.21
C VAL A 7 2.04 -7.80 -18.35
N VAL A 8 1.53 -6.62 -18.70
CA VAL A 8 0.37 -6.01 -18.04
C VAL A 8 -0.88 -6.53 -18.73
N ALA A 9 -1.57 -7.51 -18.13
CA ALA A 9 -2.88 -7.94 -18.59
C ALA A 9 -3.97 -7.04 -17.98
N LEU A 10 -4.12 -5.82 -18.50
CA LEU A 10 -5.25 -4.96 -18.17
C LEU A 10 -6.45 -5.35 -19.06
N GLY A 11 -7.40 -6.06 -18.46
CA GLY A 11 -8.69 -6.34 -19.09
C GLY A 11 -9.56 -5.08 -19.15
N LEU A 12 -9.32 -4.21 -20.14
CA LEU A 12 -10.24 -3.13 -20.49
C LEU A 12 -10.98 -3.48 -21.77
N SER A 13 -12.30 -3.63 -21.65
CA SER A 13 -13.21 -3.96 -22.73
C SER A 13 -13.50 -2.73 -23.59
N SER A 14 -12.63 -2.43 -24.54
CA SER A 14 -12.94 -1.48 -25.61
C SER A 14 -13.74 -2.19 -26.71
N SER A 15 -14.89 -1.60 -27.03
CA SER A 15 -15.94 -2.19 -27.84
C SER A 15 -15.53 -2.28 -29.31
N ILE A 16 -15.20 -3.49 -29.76
CA ILE A 16 -15.08 -3.80 -31.19
C ILE A 16 -16.45 -3.58 -31.84
N ALA A 17 -16.58 -2.53 -32.63
CA ALA A 17 -17.74 -2.31 -33.49
C ALA A 17 -17.76 -3.35 -34.62
N LEU A 18 -18.26 -4.55 -34.32
CA LEU A 18 -18.59 -5.57 -35.31
C LEU A 18 -19.90 -5.21 -36.01
N VAL A 19 -19.79 -4.61 -37.20
CA VAL A 19 -20.92 -4.51 -38.13
C VAL A 19 -21.25 -5.92 -38.63
N GLY A 20 -22.29 -6.53 -38.06
CA GLY A 20 -22.77 -7.85 -38.44
C GLY A 20 -23.61 -7.84 -39.71
N CYS A 21 -23.33 -8.78 -40.61
CA CYS A 21 -24.35 -9.45 -41.42
C CYS A 21 -23.82 -10.78 -41.98
N GLY A 22 -24.49 -11.89 -41.70
CA GLY A 22 -24.45 -13.06 -42.59
C GLY A 22 -24.18 -14.43 -41.94
N SER A 23 -25.21 -15.27 -41.97
CA SER A 23 -25.28 -16.70 -41.66
C SER A 23 -24.07 -17.57 -42.04
N GLY A 24 -23.62 -18.37 -41.07
CA GLY A 24 -23.36 -19.82 -41.17
C GLY A 24 -22.35 -20.32 -42.20
N ASP A 25 -21.11 -20.55 -41.74
CA ASP A 25 -20.33 -21.78 -41.95
C ASP A 25 -18.99 -21.61 -41.24
N ASP A 26 -18.49 -22.66 -40.57
CA ASP A 26 -17.16 -22.71 -39.96
C ASP A 26 -16.08 -22.28 -40.96
N LYS A 27 -15.55 -21.06 -40.80
CA LYS A 27 -14.41 -20.57 -41.56
C LYS A 27 -13.36 -19.99 -40.62
N ILE A 28 -12.21 -20.66 -40.68
CA ILE A 28 -10.88 -20.19 -40.29
C ILE A 28 -10.74 -18.69 -40.61
N PRO A 29 -10.22 -17.84 -39.70
CA PRO A 29 -10.03 -16.42 -39.97
C PRO A 29 -9.22 -16.20 -41.25
N ASN A 30 -9.71 -15.30 -42.10
CA ASN A 30 -9.06 -14.90 -43.34
C ASN A 30 -7.71 -14.21 -43.02
N PRO A 31 -6.57 -14.62 -43.62
CA PRO A 31 -5.24 -14.12 -43.24
C PRO A 31 -4.89 -12.71 -43.77
N ASP A 32 -5.88 -11.86 -44.10
CA ASP A 32 -5.67 -10.58 -44.82
C ASP A 32 -6.49 -9.40 -44.24
N VAL A 33 -6.74 -9.37 -42.92
CA VAL A 33 -7.32 -8.17 -42.26
C VAL A 33 -6.23 -7.51 -41.43
N SER A 34 -5.76 -6.34 -41.87
CA SER A 34 -4.83 -5.53 -41.09
C SER A 34 -5.49 -5.02 -39.81
N VAL A 35 -4.83 -5.23 -38.68
CA VAL A 35 -5.23 -4.70 -37.37
C VAL A 35 -4.25 -3.59 -36.99
N PHE A 36 -4.77 -2.45 -36.58
CA PHE A 36 -3.96 -1.28 -36.22
C PHE A 36 -4.14 -0.91 -34.75
N TYR A 37 -3.03 -0.63 -34.07
CA TYR A 37 -3.00 0.04 -32.77
C TYR A 37 -2.74 1.52 -33.01
N THR A 38 -3.59 2.39 -32.48
CA THR A 38 -3.55 3.83 -32.77
C THR A 38 -3.11 4.56 -31.52
N VAL A 39 -2.06 5.37 -31.66
CA VAL A 39 -1.55 6.28 -30.63
C VAL A 39 -1.48 7.69 -31.18
N LYS A 40 -1.34 8.68 -30.29
CA LYS A 40 -1.12 10.08 -30.63
C LYS A 40 0.18 10.56 -30.01
N VAL A 41 0.87 11.47 -30.70
CA VAL A 41 2.06 12.16 -30.19
C VAL A 41 1.70 13.62 -29.94
N ILE A 42 1.82 14.09 -28.69
CA ILE A 42 1.23 15.35 -28.23
C ILE A 42 2.24 16.16 -27.41
N ASP A 43 2.75 17.21 -28.02
CA ASP A 43 3.45 18.39 -27.44
C ASP A 43 2.80 19.71 -27.94
N GLY A 44 1.83 19.55 -28.85
CA GLY A 44 1.32 20.51 -29.82
C GLY A 44 0.93 19.78 -31.11
N TYR A 45 0.32 18.59 -30.94
CA TYR A 45 0.17 17.50 -31.94
C TYR A 45 1.33 17.35 -32.93
N LEU A 46 2.22 16.38 -32.70
CA LEU A 46 3.45 16.26 -33.48
C LEU A 46 3.27 15.43 -34.76
N LYS A 47 3.53 16.04 -35.92
CA LYS A 47 3.51 15.41 -37.23
C LYS A 47 4.91 15.02 -37.72
N ASN A 48 5.02 13.86 -38.35
CA ASN A 48 6.27 13.23 -38.83
C ASN A 48 7.25 12.77 -37.73
N ALA A 49 6.79 12.62 -36.49
CA ALA A 49 7.54 11.94 -35.43
C ALA A 49 7.61 10.43 -35.71
N GLN A 50 8.75 9.80 -35.42
CA GLN A 50 8.93 8.36 -35.62
C GLN A 50 8.38 7.59 -34.42
N VAL A 51 7.28 6.88 -34.60
CA VAL A 51 6.58 6.14 -33.53
C VAL A 51 6.79 4.64 -33.69
N TRP A 52 6.94 3.92 -32.59
CA TRP A 52 6.98 2.46 -32.58
C TRP A 52 6.41 1.84 -31.30
N LEU A 53 6.08 0.56 -31.39
CA LEU A 53 5.69 -0.30 -30.26
C LEU A 53 6.91 -1.13 -29.84
N ASP A 54 7.39 -0.97 -28.61
CA ASP A 54 8.55 -1.72 -28.10
C ASP A 54 8.12 -3.12 -27.65
N ILE A 55 8.31 -4.12 -28.51
CA ILE A 55 7.77 -5.47 -28.27
C ILE A 55 8.72 -6.38 -27.50
N ASP A 56 9.99 -6.00 -27.38
CA ASP A 56 11.00 -6.79 -26.69
C ASP A 56 11.54 -6.13 -25.41
N GLY A 57 11.11 -4.90 -25.13
CA GLY A 57 11.38 -4.15 -23.92
C GLY A 57 12.76 -3.52 -23.89
N ASN A 58 13.40 -3.34 -25.05
CA ASN A 58 14.76 -2.83 -25.15
C ASN A 58 14.85 -1.31 -25.41
N LYS A 59 13.72 -0.63 -25.62
CA LYS A 59 13.58 0.82 -25.81
C LYS A 59 14.24 1.34 -27.09
N GLN A 60 14.62 0.46 -27.99
CA GLN A 60 15.25 0.78 -29.27
C GLN A 60 14.33 0.38 -30.39
N LEU A 61 14.25 1.21 -31.43
CA LEU A 61 13.50 0.85 -32.63
C LEU A 61 14.20 -0.30 -33.37
N ASP A 62 13.58 -1.47 -33.34
CA ASP A 62 14.06 -2.66 -34.02
C ASP A 62 13.36 -2.96 -35.35
N SER A 63 14.05 -3.70 -36.22
CA SER A 63 13.52 -4.06 -37.55
C SER A 63 12.26 -4.95 -37.52
N ASN A 64 11.99 -5.58 -36.38
CA ASN A 64 10.82 -6.43 -36.13
C ASN A 64 9.66 -5.71 -35.45
N GLU A 65 9.80 -4.42 -35.16
CA GLU A 65 8.80 -3.65 -34.43
C GLU A 65 7.86 -2.90 -35.37
N PRO A 66 6.55 -2.87 -35.06
CA PRO A 66 5.64 -1.96 -35.73
C PRO A 66 6.11 -0.53 -35.54
N SER A 67 6.29 0.19 -36.65
CA SER A 67 6.70 1.59 -36.62
C SER A 67 6.09 2.37 -37.78
N VAL A 68 5.85 3.66 -37.54
CA VAL A 68 5.25 4.57 -38.52
C VAL A 68 5.59 6.02 -38.18
N LEU A 69 5.54 6.92 -39.17
CA LEU A 69 5.56 8.35 -38.90
C LEU A 69 4.16 8.84 -38.50
N SER A 70 4.07 9.69 -37.48
CA SER A 70 2.81 10.34 -37.11
C SER A 70 2.28 11.24 -38.24
N GLY A 71 0.96 11.29 -38.38
CA GLY A 71 0.24 12.11 -39.34
C GLY A 71 -0.34 13.39 -38.73
N ASP A 72 -1.35 13.94 -39.40
CA ASP A 72 -2.11 15.10 -38.89
C ASP A 72 -2.73 14.80 -37.52
N GLY A 73 -2.69 15.75 -36.59
CA GLY A 73 -3.18 15.59 -35.22
C GLY A 73 -2.38 14.58 -34.40
N GLY A 74 -1.10 14.37 -34.72
CA GLY A 74 -0.21 13.46 -34.00
C GLY A 74 -0.48 11.97 -34.20
N ILE A 75 -1.43 11.59 -35.05
CA ILE A 75 -1.94 10.21 -35.10
C ILE A 75 -0.93 9.26 -35.77
N ALA A 76 -0.55 8.19 -35.07
CA ALA A 76 0.25 7.08 -35.58
C ALA A 76 -0.55 5.77 -35.55
N LYS A 77 -0.62 5.06 -36.69
CA LYS A 77 -1.35 3.79 -36.84
C LYS A 77 -0.38 2.64 -37.05
N LEU A 78 -0.03 1.96 -35.96
CA LEU A 78 0.93 0.87 -35.93
C LEU A 78 0.27 -0.43 -36.42
N ASP A 79 0.87 -1.09 -37.41
CA ASP A 79 0.37 -2.40 -37.89
C ASP A 79 0.76 -3.50 -36.90
N VAL A 80 -0.23 -3.94 -36.12
CA VAL A 80 -0.10 -4.93 -35.06
C VAL A 80 -0.77 -6.25 -35.45
N THR A 81 -1.00 -6.50 -36.75
CA THR A 81 -1.73 -7.68 -37.26
C THR A 81 -1.16 -9.01 -36.74
N LYS A 82 0.11 -9.05 -36.36
CA LYS A 82 0.81 -10.25 -35.86
C LYS A 82 1.11 -10.21 -34.35
N ILE A 83 0.61 -9.22 -33.65
CA ILE A 83 0.86 -8.99 -32.22
C ILE A 83 -0.46 -9.24 -31.48
N VAL A 84 -0.37 -10.04 -30.43
CA VAL A 84 -1.49 -10.27 -29.52
C VAL A 84 -1.36 -9.27 -28.39
N SER A 85 -2.46 -8.58 -28.07
CA SER A 85 -2.53 -7.58 -26.99
C SER A 85 -1.43 -6.50 -27.09
N PRO A 86 -1.46 -5.66 -28.14
CA PRO A 86 -0.50 -4.56 -28.30
C PRO A 86 -0.52 -3.57 -27.13
N GLU A 87 -1.61 -3.47 -26.39
CA GLU A 87 -1.76 -2.62 -25.20
C GLU A 87 -0.83 -2.98 -24.03
N GLN A 88 -0.14 -4.13 -24.07
CA GLN A 88 0.77 -4.55 -23.01
C GLN A 88 2.19 -3.99 -23.15
N TYR A 89 2.47 -3.29 -24.25
CA TYR A 89 3.79 -2.79 -24.60
C TYR A 89 3.80 -1.26 -24.55
N SER A 90 4.92 -0.69 -24.12
CA SER A 90 5.12 0.75 -24.16
C SER A 90 5.23 1.22 -25.61
N THR A 91 4.85 2.46 -25.83
CA THR A 91 5.05 3.13 -27.13
C THR A 91 6.00 4.29 -26.98
N TYR A 92 6.82 4.47 -28.01
CA TYR A 92 7.84 5.52 -28.04
C TYR A 92 7.68 6.34 -29.31
N ALA A 93 8.02 7.63 -29.20
CA ALA A 93 8.05 8.57 -30.30
C ALA A 93 9.38 9.33 -30.30
N LYS A 94 10.09 9.28 -31.42
CA LYS A 94 11.27 10.12 -31.65
C LYS A 94 10.87 11.36 -32.43
N VAL A 95 11.05 12.51 -31.81
CA VAL A 95 10.89 13.83 -32.38
C VAL A 95 12.22 14.22 -33.01
N ILE A 96 12.19 14.61 -34.29
CA ILE A 96 13.38 14.75 -35.13
C ILE A 96 13.50 16.17 -35.63
N PHE A 97 14.56 16.86 -35.23
CA PHE A 97 14.93 18.19 -35.67
C PHE A 97 14.95 18.28 -37.20
N GLY A 98 14.26 19.30 -37.72
CA GLY A 98 14.15 19.55 -39.16
C GLY A 98 13.24 18.58 -39.93
N GLN A 99 12.59 17.63 -39.26
CA GLN A 99 11.61 16.70 -39.86
C GLN A 99 10.24 16.76 -39.17
N THR A 100 10.21 16.70 -37.85
CA THR A 100 8.97 16.77 -37.07
C THR A 100 8.46 18.20 -37.05
N ILE A 101 7.14 18.33 -37.17
CA ILE A 101 6.42 19.60 -37.13
C ILE A 101 5.43 19.51 -35.99
N ASP A 102 5.60 20.36 -35.01
CA ASP A 102 4.57 20.73 -34.06
C ASP A 102 3.51 21.57 -34.80
N GLU A 103 2.24 21.18 -34.68
CA GLU A 103 1.15 21.83 -35.40
C GLU A 103 0.82 23.23 -34.85
N ASP A 104 1.25 23.54 -33.62
CA ASP A 104 1.04 24.82 -32.95
C ASP A 104 2.23 25.78 -33.16
N SER A 105 3.47 25.29 -33.01
CA SER A 105 4.69 26.11 -33.04
C SER A 105 5.52 25.99 -34.34
N GLY A 106 5.32 24.93 -35.12
CA GLY A 106 6.03 24.68 -36.39
C GLY A 106 7.15 23.65 -36.27
N PRO A 107 8.23 23.74 -37.08
CA PRO A 107 9.33 22.76 -36.98
C PRO A 107 9.97 22.78 -35.59
N VAL A 108 10.13 21.61 -34.99
CA VAL A 108 10.73 21.44 -33.65
C VAL A 108 12.18 21.92 -33.61
N ALA A 109 12.61 22.42 -32.45
CA ALA A 109 13.91 23.06 -32.25
C ALA A 109 15.06 22.08 -31.96
N SER A 110 14.77 20.92 -31.38
CA SER A 110 15.73 19.86 -31.03
C SER A 110 15.20 18.47 -31.34
N ASP A 111 16.08 17.48 -31.33
CA ASP A 111 15.69 16.07 -31.24
C ASP A 111 15.24 15.78 -29.80
N TYR A 112 14.23 14.95 -29.58
CA TYR A 112 13.88 14.40 -28.26
C TYR A 112 13.02 13.15 -28.39
N MET A 113 12.96 12.36 -27.33
CA MET A 113 12.21 11.12 -27.24
C MET A 113 11.11 11.24 -26.20
N MET A 114 9.92 10.77 -26.57
CA MET A 114 8.77 10.65 -25.69
C MET A 114 8.29 9.21 -25.63
N SER A 115 7.60 8.86 -24.56
CA SER A 115 7.02 7.54 -24.36
C SER A 115 5.68 7.58 -23.63
N ALA A 116 4.94 6.48 -23.76
CA ALA A 116 3.74 6.22 -22.98
C ALA A 116 3.81 4.79 -22.42
N PRO A 117 3.51 4.61 -21.11
CA PRO A 117 3.59 3.30 -20.47
C PRO A 117 2.49 2.36 -21.01
N PRO A 118 2.56 1.05 -20.73
CA PRO A 118 1.58 0.10 -21.23
C PRO A 118 0.15 0.46 -20.84
N GLY A 119 -0.76 0.28 -21.79
CA GLY A 119 -2.17 0.63 -21.69
C GLY A 119 -2.51 2.05 -22.14
N GLU A 120 -1.52 2.95 -22.24
CA GLU A 120 -1.74 4.34 -22.65
C GLU A 120 -1.53 4.55 -24.15
N THR A 121 -2.30 5.47 -24.72
CA THR A 121 -2.29 5.74 -26.18
C THR A 121 -1.85 7.15 -26.54
N ASP A 122 -1.69 8.03 -25.56
CA ASP A 122 -1.24 9.40 -25.76
C ASP A 122 0.22 9.50 -25.29
N ILE A 123 1.12 9.72 -26.25
CA ILE A 123 2.56 9.89 -26.04
C ILE A 123 2.84 11.39 -25.91
N THR A 124 3.12 11.83 -24.70
CA THR A 124 3.26 13.25 -24.33
C THR A 124 4.51 13.46 -23.47
N PRO A 125 4.98 14.71 -23.28
CA PRO A 125 6.04 15.01 -22.33
C PRO A 125 5.71 14.49 -20.92
N LEU A 126 4.46 14.64 -20.48
CA LEU A 126 3.95 14.17 -19.19
C LEU A 126 3.95 12.64 -19.07
N SER A 127 3.42 11.92 -20.09
CA SER A 127 3.41 10.46 -20.08
C SER A 127 4.82 9.87 -20.13
N THR A 128 5.78 10.62 -20.69
CA THR A 128 7.19 10.23 -20.75
C THR A 128 7.81 10.23 -19.36
N LEU A 129 7.58 11.28 -18.57
CA LEU A 129 8.06 11.35 -17.19
C LEU A 129 7.41 10.25 -16.33
N VAL A 130 6.13 9.93 -16.56
CA VAL A 130 5.47 8.79 -15.92
C VAL A 130 6.14 7.46 -16.29
N ASP A 131 6.41 7.22 -17.58
CA ASP A 131 7.04 5.97 -18.04
C ASP A 131 8.48 5.84 -17.51
N ILE A 132 9.25 6.94 -17.47
CA ILE A 132 10.60 6.99 -16.89
C ILE A 132 10.54 6.66 -15.40
N TYR A 133 9.64 7.28 -14.64
CA TYR A 133 9.48 7.00 -13.21
C TYR A 133 9.12 5.53 -12.97
N ILE A 134 8.20 4.96 -13.76
CA ILE A 134 7.85 3.55 -13.68
C ILE A 134 9.10 2.70 -13.92
N GLU A 135 9.84 2.93 -15.01
CA GLU A 135 11.04 2.17 -15.37
C GLU A 135 12.19 2.30 -14.36
N GLN A 136 12.33 3.45 -13.70
CA GLN A 136 13.28 3.70 -12.60
C GLN A 136 12.91 2.94 -11.31
N ASN A 137 11.63 2.63 -11.12
CA ASN A 137 11.09 2.02 -9.90
C ASN A 137 10.59 0.58 -10.08
N THR A 138 10.88 -0.04 -11.22
CA THR A 138 10.48 -1.42 -11.53
C THR A 138 11.66 -2.23 -12.08
N ASP A 139 11.70 -3.52 -11.74
CA ASP A 139 12.57 -4.48 -12.42
C ASP A 139 11.85 -5.32 -13.49
N GLY A 140 10.54 -5.08 -13.65
CA GLY A 140 9.63 -5.75 -14.58
C GLY A 140 9.14 -7.11 -14.12
N THR A 141 9.33 -7.46 -12.83
CA THR A 141 8.89 -8.75 -12.26
C THR A 141 7.72 -8.63 -11.29
N GLU A 142 7.25 -7.41 -11.05
CA GLU A 142 6.18 -7.07 -10.14
C GLU A 142 4.82 -7.65 -10.57
N SER A 143 3.94 -7.83 -9.59
CA SER A 143 2.56 -8.24 -9.85
C SER A 143 1.79 -7.12 -10.54
N VAL A 144 0.67 -7.45 -11.19
CA VAL A 144 -0.20 -6.46 -11.84
C VAL A 144 -0.69 -5.39 -10.86
N ALA A 145 -0.96 -5.77 -9.60
CA ALA A 145 -1.39 -4.81 -8.57
C ALA A 145 -0.27 -3.85 -8.17
N VAL A 146 0.97 -4.35 -8.04
CA VAL A 146 2.13 -3.51 -7.71
C VAL A 146 2.47 -2.57 -8.85
N LEU A 147 2.42 -3.03 -10.11
CA LEU A 147 2.62 -2.16 -11.28
C LEU A 147 1.54 -1.08 -11.39
N ALA A 148 0.29 -1.39 -11.03
CA ALA A 148 -0.78 -0.39 -10.96
C ALA A 148 -0.51 0.66 -9.88
N ALA A 149 -0.02 0.25 -8.71
CA ALA A 149 0.37 1.18 -7.64
C ALA A 149 1.57 2.06 -8.03
N ILE A 150 2.60 1.50 -8.67
CA ILE A 150 3.76 2.26 -9.16
C ILE A 150 3.32 3.27 -10.22
N LYS A 151 2.45 2.86 -11.16
CA LYS A 151 1.89 3.77 -12.15
C LYS A 151 1.07 4.89 -11.51
N GLN A 152 0.26 4.58 -10.50
CA GLN A 152 -0.50 5.61 -9.78
C GLN A 152 0.45 6.57 -9.05
N ALA A 153 1.48 6.08 -8.37
CA ALA A 153 2.49 6.91 -7.73
C ALA A 153 3.22 7.82 -8.73
N ALA A 154 3.51 7.31 -9.93
CA ALA A 154 4.09 8.10 -11.02
C ALA A 154 3.17 9.23 -11.49
N ILE A 155 1.86 8.95 -11.63
CA ILE A 155 0.86 9.95 -12.00
C ILE A 155 0.76 11.04 -10.94
N VAL A 156 0.63 10.65 -9.67
CA VAL A 156 0.56 11.57 -8.52
C VAL A 156 1.81 12.46 -8.50
N LYS A 157 3.00 11.86 -8.62
CA LYS A 157 4.26 12.61 -8.64
C LYS A 157 4.32 13.62 -9.79
N VAL A 158 4.02 13.21 -11.02
CA VAL A 158 4.08 14.12 -12.17
C VAL A 158 3.00 15.20 -12.07
N ALA A 159 1.80 14.88 -11.60
CA ALA A 159 0.76 15.90 -11.38
C ALA A 159 1.24 16.97 -10.39
N TYR A 160 1.82 16.50 -9.28
CA TYR A 160 2.34 17.31 -8.21
C TYR A 160 3.53 18.19 -8.64
N ASP A 161 4.56 17.59 -9.24
CA ASP A 161 5.81 18.25 -9.61
C ASP A 161 5.54 19.46 -10.52
N PHE A 162 4.46 19.44 -11.30
CA PHE A 162 4.06 20.50 -12.22
C PHE A 162 2.80 21.28 -11.82
N GLY A 163 2.17 20.96 -10.69
CA GLY A 163 0.98 21.67 -10.19
C GLY A 163 -0.29 21.50 -11.03
N ILE A 164 -0.47 20.34 -11.68
CA ILE A 164 -1.62 20.02 -12.54
C ILE A 164 -2.49 18.92 -11.92
N GLN A 165 -3.68 18.67 -12.48
CA GLN A 165 -4.53 17.58 -11.99
C GLN A 165 -4.03 16.22 -12.49
N GLU A 166 -4.13 15.18 -11.65
CA GLU A 166 -3.77 13.80 -12.00
C GLU A 166 -4.47 13.29 -13.26
N THR A 167 -5.72 13.71 -13.47
CA THR A 167 -6.52 13.32 -14.63
C THR A 167 -5.97 13.85 -15.96
N ASP A 168 -5.11 14.87 -15.92
CA ASP A 168 -4.53 15.48 -17.12
C ASP A 168 -3.20 14.83 -17.53
N VAL A 169 -2.49 14.16 -16.61
CA VAL A 169 -1.13 13.64 -16.81
C VAL A 169 -1.02 12.63 -17.96
N LEU A 170 -1.93 11.66 -18.01
CA LEU A 170 -1.99 10.62 -19.05
C LEU A 170 -3.12 10.87 -20.05
N SER A 171 -3.39 12.14 -20.37
CA SER A 171 -4.51 12.53 -21.23
C SER A 171 -4.06 13.23 -22.52
N ASP A 172 -4.98 13.27 -23.49
CA ASP A 172 -4.94 14.24 -24.58
C ASP A 172 -5.42 15.61 -24.07
N TYR A 173 -4.54 16.32 -23.37
CA TYR A 173 -4.82 17.61 -22.74
C TYR A 173 -5.31 18.69 -23.72
N ILE A 174 -4.89 18.61 -25.00
CA ILE A 174 -5.39 19.50 -26.07
C ILE A 174 -6.87 19.23 -26.36
N ALA A 175 -7.26 17.95 -26.47
CA ALA A 175 -8.65 17.57 -26.69
C ALA A 175 -9.52 17.82 -25.45
N SER A 176 -8.95 17.68 -24.25
CA SER A 176 -9.60 18.00 -22.97
C SER A 176 -9.79 19.51 -22.78
N GLY A 177 -8.95 20.33 -23.41
CA GLY A 177 -8.96 21.78 -23.26
C GLY A 177 -8.36 22.25 -21.94
N THR A 178 -7.38 21.50 -21.43
CA THR A 178 -6.65 21.82 -20.19
C THR A 178 -5.46 22.72 -20.56
N GLY A 179 -5.59 24.02 -20.29
CA GLY A 179 -4.59 25.04 -20.59
C GLY A 179 -3.32 24.86 -19.76
N SER A 180 -3.46 24.53 -18.47
CA SER A 180 -2.32 24.26 -17.59
C SER A 180 -1.49 23.07 -18.05
N ALA A 181 -2.11 21.92 -18.33
CA ALA A 181 -1.39 20.75 -18.83
C ALA A 181 -0.77 20.96 -20.22
N THR A 182 -1.42 21.75 -21.10
CA THR A 182 -0.84 22.17 -22.38
C THR A 182 0.43 23.00 -22.17
N PHE A 183 0.35 24.01 -21.31
CA PHE A 183 1.49 24.86 -20.95
C PHE A 183 2.64 24.06 -20.34
N VAL A 184 2.33 23.13 -19.43
CA VAL A 184 3.34 22.27 -18.81
C VAL A 184 4.05 21.41 -19.85
N ALA A 185 3.30 20.72 -20.72
CA ALA A 185 3.88 19.86 -21.74
C ALA A 185 4.83 20.64 -22.67
N GLU A 186 4.40 21.81 -23.17
CA GLU A 186 5.21 22.69 -24.02
C GLU A 186 6.51 23.11 -23.30
N ASN A 187 6.44 23.44 -22.00
CA ASN A 187 7.63 23.87 -21.26
C ASN A 187 8.56 22.71 -20.89
N ILE A 188 8.07 21.48 -20.71
CA ILE A 188 8.92 20.28 -20.57
C ILE A 188 9.72 20.04 -21.87
N ALA A 189 9.10 20.24 -23.03
CA ALA A 189 9.81 20.11 -24.30
C ALA A 189 10.82 21.26 -24.50
N ASN A 190 10.43 22.49 -24.19
CA ASN A 190 11.29 23.67 -24.33
C ASN A 190 12.47 23.70 -23.34
N SER A 191 12.36 23.04 -22.18
CA SER A 191 13.45 22.93 -21.21
C SER A 191 14.54 21.96 -21.63
N GLN A 192 14.31 21.14 -22.66
CA GLN A 192 15.25 20.14 -23.18
C GLN A 192 15.68 19.08 -22.15
N ILE A 193 14.84 18.82 -21.13
CA ILE A 193 15.11 17.81 -20.10
C ILE A 193 14.80 16.38 -20.58
N LEU A 194 14.00 16.23 -21.64
CA LEU A 194 13.62 14.92 -22.15
C LEU A 194 14.82 14.25 -22.87
N PRO A 195 14.97 12.91 -22.80
CA PRO A 195 16.08 12.23 -23.47
C PRO A 195 16.10 12.48 -24.99
N ASP A 196 17.24 12.80 -25.57
CA ASP A 196 17.39 13.11 -27.00
C ASP A 196 17.34 11.85 -27.88
N ASP A 197 17.80 10.73 -27.34
CA ASP A 197 17.90 9.46 -28.06
C ASP A 197 17.71 8.21 -27.17
N GLU A 198 17.65 7.06 -27.83
CA GLU A 198 17.47 5.74 -27.23
C GLU A 198 18.53 5.41 -26.16
N ASN A 199 19.77 5.85 -26.33
CA ASN A 199 20.84 5.56 -25.38
C ASN A 199 20.71 6.43 -24.14
N GLU A 200 20.39 7.71 -24.31
CA GLU A 200 20.12 8.61 -23.20
C GLU A 200 18.91 8.12 -22.39
N PHE A 201 17.83 7.71 -23.08
CA PHE A 201 16.67 7.13 -22.42
C PHE A 201 17.05 5.94 -21.54
N ILE A 202 17.91 5.05 -22.04
CA ILE A 202 18.42 3.90 -21.26
C ILE A 202 19.29 4.32 -20.07
N VAL A 203 20.07 5.40 -20.20
CA VAL A 203 20.89 5.93 -19.11
C VAL A 203 20.01 6.53 -18.02
N VAL A 204 19.01 7.33 -18.40
CA VAL A 204 18.07 7.98 -17.50
C VAL A 204 17.28 6.97 -16.66
N ILE A 205 16.75 5.92 -17.28
CA ILE A 205 15.99 4.90 -16.54
C ILE A 205 16.86 3.95 -15.70
N ALA A 206 18.20 4.00 -15.86
CA ALA A 206 19.11 3.13 -15.12
C ALA A 206 19.53 3.70 -13.76
N ASP A 207 19.30 4.99 -13.53
CA ASP A 207 19.62 5.69 -12.28
C ASP A 207 18.37 6.38 -11.74
N ASN A 208 17.85 5.84 -10.63
CA ASN A 208 16.69 6.39 -9.95
C ASN A 208 17.06 7.28 -8.76
N SER A 209 18.34 7.60 -8.59
CA SER A 209 18.77 8.45 -7.48
C SER A 209 18.36 9.90 -7.73
N ASP A 210 17.97 10.59 -6.66
CA ASP A 210 17.70 12.03 -6.70
C ASP A 210 18.94 12.85 -7.06
N THR A 211 20.13 12.24 -6.94
CA THR A 211 21.41 12.82 -7.36
C THR A 211 21.74 12.62 -8.84
N SER A 212 20.91 11.90 -9.60
CA SER A 212 21.12 11.74 -11.03
C SER A 212 20.88 13.05 -11.76
N THR A 213 21.67 13.31 -12.79
CA THR A 213 21.58 14.56 -13.58
C THR A 213 20.17 14.80 -14.11
N PHE A 214 19.52 13.76 -14.63
CA PHE A 214 18.16 13.86 -15.16
C PHE A 214 17.14 14.22 -14.06
N ASN A 215 17.17 13.53 -12.91
CA ASN A 215 16.19 13.81 -11.84
C ASN A 215 16.36 15.21 -11.26
N LYS A 216 17.61 15.70 -11.12
CA LYS A 216 17.88 17.08 -10.71
C LYS A 216 17.34 18.09 -11.71
N GLN A 217 17.60 17.90 -13.01
CA GLN A 217 17.12 18.78 -14.08
C GLN A 217 15.59 18.79 -14.17
N VAL A 218 14.94 17.63 -14.00
CA VAL A 218 13.47 17.55 -13.93
C VAL A 218 12.94 18.31 -12.73
N ALA A 219 13.51 18.14 -11.53
CA ALA A 219 13.08 18.84 -10.33
C ALA A 219 13.23 20.37 -10.45
N ALA A 220 14.37 20.82 -10.99
CA ALA A 220 14.63 22.22 -11.29
C ALA A 220 13.62 22.81 -12.28
N ALA A 221 13.43 22.14 -13.43
CA ALA A 221 12.48 22.59 -14.45
C ALA A 221 11.03 22.55 -13.96
N SER A 222 10.64 21.52 -13.21
CA SER A 222 9.28 21.36 -12.69
C SER A 222 8.96 22.43 -11.64
N GLY A 223 9.89 22.78 -10.75
CA GLY A 223 9.72 23.88 -9.79
C GLY A 223 9.42 25.22 -10.48
N MET A 224 10.21 25.58 -11.50
CA MET A 224 9.99 26.80 -12.28
C MET A 224 8.63 26.82 -13.00
N ILE A 225 8.23 25.67 -13.57
CA ILE A 225 6.93 25.53 -14.24
C ILE A 225 5.78 25.61 -13.22
N LYS A 226 5.87 24.87 -12.10
CA LYS A 226 4.87 24.81 -11.02
C LYS A 226 4.59 26.19 -10.44
N ALA A 227 5.62 27.02 -10.26
CA ALA A 227 5.46 28.40 -9.78
C ALA A 227 4.59 29.26 -10.71
N VAL A 228 4.75 29.10 -12.04
CA VAL A 228 3.88 29.79 -13.01
C VAL A 228 2.48 29.20 -13.00
N VAL A 229 2.34 27.88 -12.92
CA VAL A 229 1.03 27.21 -12.88
C VAL A 229 0.23 27.64 -11.65
N GLY A 230 0.84 27.66 -10.47
CA GLY A 230 0.18 28.02 -9.21
C GLY A 230 -0.30 29.48 -9.14
N THR A 231 0.20 30.36 -10.00
CA THR A 231 -0.17 31.79 -10.04
C THR A 231 -1.03 32.18 -11.26
N THR A 232 -1.24 31.26 -12.20
CA THR A 232 -1.95 31.51 -13.46
C THR A 232 -3.34 30.87 -13.43
N ALA A 233 -4.38 31.63 -13.77
CA ALA A 233 -5.71 31.07 -13.90
C ALA A 233 -5.82 30.21 -15.17
N GLU A 234 -6.62 29.14 -15.11
CA GLU A 234 -6.75 28.15 -16.19
C GLU A 234 -7.09 28.79 -17.56
N GLU A 235 -7.91 29.84 -17.58
CA GLU A 235 -8.28 30.56 -18.79
C GLU A 235 -7.19 31.47 -19.40
N ASP A 236 -6.10 31.72 -18.68
CA ASP A 236 -5.06 32.70 -19.06
C ASP A 236 -3.79 32.05 -19.65
N PHE A 237 -3.65 30.72 -19.57
CA PHE A 237 -2.46 29.98 -20.05
C PHE A 237 -2.19 30.17 -21.55
N ASP A 238 -3.23 30.33 -22.39
CA ASP A 238 -3.09 30.59 -23.84
C ASP A 238 -2.27 31.86 -24.17
N THR A 239 -2.07 32.75 -23.20
CA THR A 239 -1.32 33.99 -23.36
C THR A 239 -0.08 34.08 -22.47
N GLN A 240 0.19 33.04 -21.69
CA GLN A 240 1.33 32.97 -20.79
C GLN A 240 2.62 32.81 -21.61
N ALA A 241 3.69 33.50 -21.19
CA ALA A 241 4.99 33.36 -21.83
C ALA A 241 5.61 32.01 -21.42
N ALA A 242 6.34 31.38 -22.36
CA ALA A 242 7.16 30.22 -22.05
C ALA A 242 8.14 30.55 -20.91
N VAL A 243 8.34 29.58 -20.02
CA VAL A 243 9.32 29.63 -18.92
C VAL A 243 10.73 29.64 -19.49
N PHE A 244 10.91 28.88 -20.56
CA PHE A 244 12.19 28.56 -21.20
C PHE A 244 12.23 29.17 -22.61
N ASP A 245 12.55 30.46 -22.73
CA ASP A 245 12.70 31.12 -24.04
C ASP A 245 14.09 30.77 -24.62
N SER A 246 14.08 29.87 -25.61
CA SER A 246 15.26 29.32 -26.26
C SER A 246 16.06 30.41 -26.96
N GLU A 247 17.23 30.82 -26.44
CA GLU A 247 18.50 30.92 -27.19
C GLU A 247 19.68 31.08 -26.18
N ASP A 248 20.57 30.08 -26.17
CA ASP A 248 22.00 30.14 -25.76
C ASP A 248 22.45 29.87 -24.30
N ASP A 249 21.68 29.24 -23.39
CA ASP A 249 22.19 29.00 -22.02
C ASP A 249 21.94 27.63 -21.34
N TYR A 250 21.67 26.57 -22.11
CA TYR A 250 21.57 25.20 -21.53
C TYR A 250 22.91 24.44 -21.49
N ASP A 251 23.98 25.01 -22.06
CA ASP A 251 25.33 24.41 -22.08
C ASP A 251 26.24 24.94 -20.94
N THR A 252 25.84 26.02 -20.26
CA THR A 252 26.61 26.60 -19.16
C THR A 252 26.19 25.94 -17.84
N ASP A 253 27.17 25.42 -17.11
CA ASP A 253 27.04 24.84 -15.78
C ASP A 253 28.24 25.38 -14.97
N SER A 254 27.98 26.46 -14.24
CA SER A 254 28.99 27.34 -13.64
C SER A 254 29.68 26.71 -12.43
N ASP A 255 28.98 25.87 -11.66
CA ASP A 255 29.48 25.21 -10.46
C ASP A 255 29.81 23.71 -10.66
N GLY A 256 29.35 23.13 -11.77
CA GLY A 256 29.66 21.77 -12.20
C GLY A 256 28.81 20.69 -11.54
N ASP A 257 27.60 21.01 -11.09
CA ASP A 257 26.71 20.09 -10.35
C ASP A 257 25.87 19.17 -11.27
N GLY A 258 25.82 19.50 -12.57
CA GLY A 258 25.08 18.81 -13.62
C GLY A 258 23.76 19.47 -14.03
N VAL A 259 23.31 20.52 -13.35
CA VAL A 259 22.15 21.34 -13.72
C VAL A 259 22.65 22.60 -14.45
N PRO A 260 22.15 22.90 -15.65
CA PRO A 260 22.56 24.13 -16.36
C PRO A 260 22.12 25.39 -15.62
N ASP A 261 22.90 26.48 -15.71
CA ASP A 261 22.66 27.78 -15.06
C ASP A 261 21.23 28.32 -15.32
N ALA A 262 20.64 27.99 -16.47
CA ALA A 262 19.27 28.41 -16.83
C ALA A 262 18.16 27.67 -16.06
N LEU A 263 18.48 26.50 -15.51
CA LEU A 263 17.60 25.69 -14.68
C LEU A 263 18.00 25.76 -13.20
N ASP A 264 19.22 26.19 -12.90
CA ASP A 264 19.76 26.21 -11.54
C ASP A 264 19.36 27.49 -10.79
N ALA A 265 18.66 27.33 -9.66
CA ALA A 265 18.30 28.47 -8.82
C ALA A 265 19.52 29.08 -8.10
N LEU A 266 20.59 28.30 -7.89
CA LEU A 266 21.81 28.63 -7.16
C LEU A 266 23.07 28.27 -7.99
N ASP A 267 23.16 28.78 -9.22
CA ASP A 267 24.21 28.55 -10.25
C ASP A 267 25.71 28.68 -9.84
N ASP A 268 26.02 29.12 -8.63
CA ASP A 268 27.36 29.26 -8.06
C ASP A 268 27.64 28.27 -6.89
N ASP A 269 26.68 27.41 -6.50
CA ASP A 269 26.76 26.47 -5.36
C ASP A 269 26.40 25.01 -5.74
N VAL A 270 27.45 24.21 -5.97
CA VAL A 270 27.38 22.80 -6.40
C VAL A 270 26.55 21.85 -5.50
N SER A 271 26.09 22.32 -4.34
CA SER A 271 25.20 21.55 -3.46
C SER A 271 23.73 21.97 -3.50
N GLU A 272 23.35 23.00 -4.23
CA GLU A 272 21.98 23.50 -4.32
C GLU A 272 21.60 23.71 -5.78
N TRP A 273 20.42 23.27 -6.17
CA TRP A 273 19.92 23.47 -7.54
C TRP A 273 18.47 23.95 -7.60
N LEU A 274 17.76 23.87 -6.46
CA LEU A 274 16.33 24.19 -6.33
C LEU A 274 16.14 25.10 -5.10
N ASP A 275 15.21 26.05 -5.24
CA ASP A 275 14.76 27.00 -4.21
C ASP A 275 13.24 27.13 -4.40
N THR A 276 12.48 26.30 -3.68
CA THR A 276 11.04 26.13 -3.87
C THR A 276 10.24 27.38 -3.47
N ASP A 277 10.59 28.04 -2.37
CA ASP A 277 9.89 29.22 -1.86
C ASP A 277 10.47 30.55 -2.38
N GLY A 278 11.66 30.51 -2.99
CA GLY A 278 12.34 31.65 -3.60
C GLY A 278 12.96 32.61 -2.60
N ASP A 279 13.31 32.15 -1.40
CA ASP A 279 13.92 32.99 -0.37
C ASP A 279 15.44 33.19 -0.51
N GLY A 280 16.07 32.40 -1.39
CA GLY A 280 17.49 32.39 -1.69
C GLY A 280 18.32 31.41 -0.86
N ILE A 281 17.69 30.52 -0.10
CA ILE A 281 18.28 29.35 0.53
C ILE A 281 17.82 28.13 -0.28
N GLY A 282 18.76 27.32 -0.77
CA GLY A 282 18.41 26.13 -1.55
C GLY A 282 17.82 25.03 -0.67
N ASN A 283 16.98 24.17 -1.26
CA ASN A 283 16.24 23.13 -0.56
C ASN A 283 17.11 22.13 0.23
N ASN A 284 18.38 21.90 -0.13
CA ASN A 284 19.22 21.01 0.68
C ASN A 284 19.67 21.67 2.01
N ALA A 285 19.53 22.99 2.13
CA ALA A 285 19.90 23.79 3.30
C ALA A 285 18.71 24.44 4.02
N ASP A 286 17.56 24.60 3.37
CA ASP A 286 16.33 25.10 3.97
C ASP A 286 15.67 24.02 4.87
N PRO A 287 15.16 24.37 6.07
CA PRO A 287 14.35 23.47 6.89
C PRO A 287 12.82 23.53 6.63
N ASP A 288 12.33 24.43 5.78
CA ASP A 288 10.92 24.68 5.45
C ASP A 288 10.83 25.11 3.98
N ASP A 289 10.97 24.13 3.08
CA ASP A 289 11.21 24.30 1.64
C ASP A 289 10.10 25.08 0.91
N ASP A 290 8.87 25.11 1.42
CA ASP A 290 7.73 25.83 0.83
C ASP A 290 7.24 27.04 1.66
N ASN A 291 7.82 27.24 2.85
CA ASN A 291 7.58 28.35 3.76
C ASN A 291 6.11 28.51 4.17
N ASP A 292 5.40 27.39 4.28
CA ASP A 292 4.05 27.33 4.80
C ASP A 292 4.02 27.48 6.35
N GLY A 293 5.19 27.32 6.98
CA GLY A 293 5.41 27.43 8.41
C GLY A 293 5.53 26.10 9.16
N VAL A 294 5.61 24.97 8.44
CA VAL A 294 5.83 23.62 8.95
C VAL A 294 7.18 23.11 8.45
N GLU A 295 8.04 22.63 9.37
CA GLU A 295 9.38 22.14 8.98
C GLU A 295 9.26 20.84 8.14
N ASP A 296 10.06 20.67 7.08
CA ASP A 296 9.99 19.55 6.13
C ASP A 296 9.94 18.17 6.79
N GLY A 297 10.62 18.02 7.93
CA GLY A 297 10.70 16.75 8.65
C GLY A 297 9.38 16.30 9.30
N ILE A 298 8.38 17.18 9.37
CA ILE A 298 7.03 16.91 9.88
C ILE A 298 5.94 17.38 8.92
N ASP A 299 6.33 17.92 7.77
CA ASP A 299 5.41 18.30 6.71
C ASP A 299 4.89 17.06 5.97
N ALA A 300 3.59 17.03 5.67
CA ALA A 300 3.02 15.96 4.85
C ALA A 300 3.47 16.06 3.39
N ASP A 301 3.80 17.27 2.93
CA ASP A 301 4.35 17.55 1.62
C ASP A 301 5.26 18.80 1.63
N PRO A 302 6.57 18.64 1.94
CA PRO A 302 7.51 19.75 2.14
C PRO A 302 7.66 20.77 1.00
N LEU A 303 7.11 20.54 -0.20
CA LEU A 303 7.27 21.42 -1.36
C LEU A 303 5.93 22.02 -1.85
N ASP A 304 4.84 21.91 -1.07
CA ASP A 304 3.53 22.48 -1.41
C ASP A 304 2.94 23.30 -0.27
N PRO A 305 2.93 24.64 -0.40
CA PRO A 305 2.51 25.52 0.69
C PRO A 305 1.01 25.49 1.00
N ASN A 306 0.25 24.62 0.34
CA ASN A 306 -1.16 24.33 0.63
C ASN A 306 -1.35 23.04 1.43
N ILE A 307 -0.29 22.26 1.62
CA ILE A 307 -0.29 20.96 2.30
C ILE A 307 0.81 21.01 3.36
N GLY A 308 0.47 21.46 4.57
CA GLY A 308 1.42 21.48 5.69
C GLY A 308 1.38 20.21 6.54
N GLU A 309 1.43 20.38 7.87
CA GLU A 309 1.26 19.30 8.85
C GLU A 309 -0.07 18.56 8.58
N TYR A 310 -0.09 17.23 8.69
CA TYR A 310 -1.32 16.44 8.73
C TYR A 310 -2.29 17.06 9.76
N ASP A 311 -3.25 17.89 9.34
CA ASP A 311 -4.17 18.51 10.30
C ASP A 311 -5.13 17.42 10.79
N ASP A 312 -4.82 16.94 11.98
CA ASP A 312 -5.42 15.79 12.64
C ASP A 312 -6.95 16.02 12.75
N CYS A 313 -7.76 15.38 11.90
CA CYS A 313 -9.23 15.57 11.89
C CYS A 313 -9.82 15.39 13.31
N VAL A 314 -10.23 16.49 13.94
CA VAL A 314 -10.56 16.50 15.38
C VAL A 314 -12.02 16.07 15.63
N VAL A 315 -12.21 14.80 15.95
CA VAL A 315 -13.49 14.28 16.46
C VAL A 315 -13.56 14.44 17.98
N ASN A 316 -14.46 15.30 18.45
CA ASN A 316 -14.62 15.66 19.85
C ASN A 316 -15.47 14.64 20.63
N TYR A 317 -14.91 14.15 21.74
CA TYR A 317 -15.59 13.21 22.62
C TYR A 317 -16.93 13.77 23.14
N THR A 318 -18.01 13.06 22.84
CA THR A 318 -19.36 13.35 23.32
C THR A 318 -19.91 12.13 24.05
N PRO A 319 -20.03 12.12 25.39
CA PRO A 319 -20.28 10.90 26.15
C PRO A 319 -21.71 10.35 26.03
N THR A 320 -22.73 11.19 25.79
CA THR A 320 -24.14 10.78 25.64
C THR A 320 -24.94 11.86 24.92
N GLY A 321 -26.08 11.48 24.31
CA GLY A 321 -27.06 12.40 23.75
C GLY A 321 -26.68 13.02 22.40
N ALA A 322 -25.62 12.51 21.76
CA ALA A 322 -25.29 12.84 20.38
C ALA A 322 -26.30 12.19 19.42
N SER A 323 -26.54 12.86 18.31
CA SER A 323 -27.22 12.32 17.14
C SER A 323 -26.22 12.01 16.01
N ILE A 324 -26.69 11.31 14.97
CA ILE A 324 -25.91 11.11 13.74
C ILE A 324 -25.59 12.46 13.09
N ASP A 325 -26.53 13.40 13.11
CA ASP A 325 -26.30 14.75 12.58
C ASP A 325 -25.17 15.48 13.34
N ASP A 326 -25.06 15.28 14.66
CA ASP A 326 -23.97 15.85 15.45
C ASP A 326 -22.61 15.24 15.07
N PHE A 327 -22.59 13.93 14.76
CA PHE A 327 -21.37 13.25 14.30
C PHE A 327 -20.95 13.73 12.91
N ASN A 328 -21.89 13.76 11.96
CA ASN A 328 -21.64 14.26 10.61
C ASN A 328 -21.22 15.75 10.61
N ALA A 329 -21.75 16.56 11.54
CA ALA A 329 -21.33 17.94 11.70
C ALA A 329 -19.88 18.09 12.19
N GLN A 330 -19.36 17.15 12.99
CA GLN A 330 -17.94 17.14 13.37
C GLN A 330 -17.04 16.67 12.22
N LEU A 331 -17.50 15.74 11.39
CA LEU A 331 -16.73 15.31 10.21
C LEU A 331 -16.69 16.39 9.13
N ALA A 332 -17.75 17.19 8.99
CA ALA A 332 -17.82 18.28 8.03
C ALA A 332 -16.84 19.44 8.30
N SER A 333 -16.16 19.45 9.46
CA SER A 333 -15.06 20.38 9.74
C SER A 333 -13.68 19.82 9.41
N CYS A 334 -13.57 18.60 8.89
CA CYS A 334 -12.31 18.04 8.43
C CYS A 334 -12.13 18.39 6.94
N ASP A 335 -11.00 19.03 6.61
CA ASP A 335 -10.75 19.57 5.27
C ASP A 335 -10.40 18.46 4.25
N LEU A 336 -9.80 17.36 4.71
CA LEU A 336 -9.61 16.13 3.96
C LEU A 336 -9.94 14.92 4.84
N ILE A 337 -10.55 13.90 4.25
CA ILE A 337 -10.84 12.64 4.93
C ILE A 337 -10.39 11.49 4.02
N PRO A 338 -9.56 10.55 4.50
CA PRO A 338 -9.07 9.43 3.70
C PRO A 338 -10.19 8.60 3.05
N GLU A 339 -9.89 8.00 1.90
CA GLU A 339 -10.77 7.02 1.28
C GLU A 339 -10.81 5.73 2.12
N MET A 340 -11.97 5.09 2.20
CA MET A 340 -12.18 3.89 3.01
C MET A 340 -12.49 2.69 2.13
N ASP A 341 -11.47 1.87 1.85
CA ASP A 341 -11.63 0.58 1.15
C ASP A 341 -11.52 -0.60 2.13
N LEU A 342 -12.67 -1.07 2.60
CA LEU A 342 -12.76 -2.20 3.52
C LEU A 342 -13.16 -3.50 2.83
N ALA A 343 -13.58 -3.48 1.56
CA ALA A 343 -14.18 -4.65 0.93
C ALA A 343 -13.17 -5.78 0.72
N GLY A 344 -13.32 -6.89 1.45
CA GLY A 344 -12.40 -8.02 1.46
C GLY A 344 -11.27 -7.91 2.50
N ASN A 345 -11.19 -6.79 3.22
CA ASN A 345 -10.14 -6.50 4.20
C ASN A 345 -10.61 -6.80 5.63
N SER A 346 -9.67 -6.82 6.57
CA SER A 346 -9.96 -7.06 7.99
C SER A 346 -9.19 -6.10 8.88
N ILE A 347 -9.85 -5.56 9.91
CA ILE A 347 -9.23 -4.64 10.84
C ILE A 347 -9.34 -5.18 12.26
N ILE A 348 -8.31 -4.95 13.08
CA ILE A 348 -8.28 -5.32 14.49
C ILE A 348 -7.97 -4.12 15.36
N ARG A 349 -8.50 -4.15 16.58
CA ARG A 349 -8.01 -3.30 17.65
C ARG A 349 -7.82 -4.08 18.93
N ILE A 350 -6.85 -3.64 19.71
CA ILE A 350 -6.52 -4.20 21.02
C ILE A 350 -6.79 -3.09 22.05
N LEU A 351 -7.66 -3.36 23.01
CA LEU A 351 -7.98 -2.42 24.09
C LEU A 351 -6.91 -2.48 25.17
N ASP A 352 -6.75 -1.42 25.96
CA ASP A 352 -5.86 -1.40 27.15
C ASP A 352 -6.13 -2.55 28.13
N SER A 353 -7.34 -3.12 28.09
CA SER A 353 -7.71 -4.29 28.87
C SER A 353 -7.18 -5.61 28.30
N GLY A 354 -6.45 -5.63 27.18
CA GLY A 354 -6.01 -6.83 26.46
C GLY A 354 -7.11 -7.49 25.61
N GLN A 355 -8.32 -6.92 25.58
CA GLN A 355 -9.41 -7.44 24.74
C GLN A 355 -9.14 -7.14 23.27
N THR A 356 -9.24 -8.15 22.41
CA THR A 356 -9.18 -8.01 20.94
C THR A 356 -10.58 -7.83 20.37
N ARG A 357 -10.68 -6.99 19.34
CA ARG A 357 -11.89 -6.79 18.54
C ARG A 357 -11.50 -6.73 17.08
N MET A 358 -11.91 -7.72 16.31
CA MET A 358 -11.54 -7.87 14.92
C MET A 358 -12.78 -7.97 14.03
N TYR A 359 -12.75 -7.28 12.90
CA TYR A 359 -13.81 -7.31 11.89
C TYR A 359 -13.22 -7.78 10.57
N THR A 360 -13.96 -8.61 9.84
CA THR A 360 -13.71 -8.90 8.44
C THR A 360 -14.86 -8.37 7.62
N PHE A 361 -14.62 -7.59 6.59
CA PHE A 361 -15.67 -6.97 5.79
C PHE A 361 -15.81 -7.70 4.46
N ASN A 362 -16.73 -8.66 4.37
CA ASN A 362 -16.91 -9.43 3.15
C ASN A 362 -17.65 -8.62 2.07
N ILE A 363 -17.37 -8.91 0.80
CA ILE A 363 -17.99 -8.27 -0.37
C ILE A 363 -19.52 -8.49 -0.42
N ASP A 364 -20.04 -9.49 0.29
CA ASP A 364 -21.49 -9.77 0.39
C ASP A 364 -22.19 -9.00 1.52
N ASN A 365 -21.56 -7.94 2.02
CA ASN A 365 -22.03 -7.07 3.12
C ASN A 365 -22.10 -7.77 4.49
N THR A 366 -21.59 -9.01 4.62
CA THR A 366 -21.43 -9.62 5.94
C THR A 366 -20.14 -9.14 6.59
N ALA A 367 -20.19 -8.91 7.90
CA ALA A 367 -19.01 -8.57 8.68
C ALA A 367 -18.86 -9.49 9.91
N PRO A 368 -18.19 -10.65 9.79
CA PRO A 368 -17.80 -11.43 10.95
C PRO A 368 -17.03 -10.54 11.95
N PHE A 369 -17.45 -10.60 13.21
CA PHE A 369 -16.86 -9.82 14.31
C PHE A 369 -16.34 -10.79 15.37
N TYR A 370 -15.05 -10.74 15.67
CA TYR A 370 -14.42 -11.58 16.67
C TYR A 370 -14.06 -10.74 17.90
N GLN A 371 -14.52 -11.17 19.08
CA GLN A 371 -14.14 -10.58 20.35
C GLN A 371 -13.39 -11.63 21.17
N ASN A 372 -12.08 -11.42 21.39
CA ASN A 372 -11.20 -12.43 21.98
C ASN A 372 -11.30 -13.79 21.26
N GLY A 373 -11.39 -13.79 19.93
CA GLY A 373 -11.56 -14.99 19.09
C GLY A 373 -13.00 -15.54 19.03
N VAL A 374 -13.91 -15.12 19.90
CA VAL A 374 -15.33 -15.56 19.84
C VAL A 374 -16.04 -14.86 18.69
N GLN A 375 -16.59 -15.64 17.75
CA GLN A 375 -17.26 -15.11 16.56
C GLN A 375 -18.69 -14.65 16.84
N TYR A 376 -19.02 -13.48 16.30
CA TYR A 376 -20.36 -12.92 16.14
C TYR A 376 -20.53 -12.46 14.69
N ASN A 377 -21.76 -12.08 14.33
CA ASN A 377 -22.06 -11.55 13.00
C ASN A 377 -22.52 -10.09 13.05
N ARG A 378 -22.05 -9.31 12.09
CA ARG A 378 -22.53 -7.97 11.75
C ARG A 378 -22.86 -7.90 10.26
N ILE A 379 -23.57 -6.86 9.88
CA ILE A 379 -23.80 -6.48 8.49
C ILE A 379 -23.20 -5.08 8.31
N TRP A 380 -22.57 -4.84 7.17
CA TRP A 380 -21.89 -3.57 6.90
C TRP A 380 -22.29 -2.98 5.55
N GLU A 381 -22.22 -1.65 5.46
CA GLU A 381 -22.31 -0.90 4.22
C GLU A 381 -21.56 0.44 4.38
N ILE A 382 -21.15 1.04 3.27
CA ILE A 382 -20.79 2.46 3.23
C ILE A 382 -22.04 3.22 2.79
N ASN A 383 -22.52 4.14 3.63
CA ASN A 383 -23.70 4.93 3.33
C ASN A 383 -23.40 6.06 2.31
N ASP A 384 -24.42 6.78 1.87
CA ASP A 384 -24.29 7.89 0.90
C ASP A 384 -23.40 9.05 1.37
N GLU A 385 -23.06 9.11 2.66
CA GLU A 385 -22.21 10.12 3.29
C GLU A 385 -20.75 9.63 3.43
N GLY A 386 -20.43 8.42 2.94
CA GLY A 386 -19.11 7.80 3.04
C GLY A 386 -18.82 7.19 4.42
N ASN A 387 -19.82 7.08 5.30
CA ASN A 387 -19.66 6.48 6.61
C ASN A 387 -19.87 4.96 6.55
N LEU A 388 -19.00 4.21 7.23
CA LEU A 388 -19.20 2.80 7.52
C LEU A 388 -20.33 2.63 8.54
N ALA A 389 -21.44 2.05 8.12
CA ALA A 389 -22.54 1.67 8.99
C ALA A 389 -22.43 0.18 9.35
N LEU A 390 -22.32 -0.10 10.65
CA LEU A 390 -22.30 -1.45 11.20
C LEU A 390 -23.62 -1.78 11.90
N TYR A 391 -24.31 -2.81 11.43
CA TYR A 391 -25.58 -3.29 11.99
C TYR A 391 -25.39 -4.61 12.72
N TYR A 392 -26.22 -4.85 13.74
CA TYR A 392 -26.36 -6.18 14.32
C TYR A 392 -26.85 -7.20 13.27
N SER A 393 -26.79 -8.49 13.61
CA SER A 393 -27.16 -9.59 12.70
C SER A 393 -28.61 -9.57 12.20
N ASP A 394 -29.47 -8.70 12.74
CA ASP A 394 -30.83 -8.48 12.24
C ASP A 394 -30.88 -7.60 10.98
N GLY A 395 -29.78 -6.90 10.65
CA GLY A 395 -29.68 -5.98 9.52
C GLY A 395 -30.53 -4.71 9.66
N LEU A 396 -31.06 -4.44 10.87
CA LEU A 396 -31.98 -3.34 11.13
C LEU A 396 -31.49 -2.43 12.25
N THR A 397 -30.84 -3.01 13.25
CA THR A 397 -30.37 -2.27 14.42
C THR A 397 -28.95 -1.78 14.18
N LEU A 398 -28.77 -0.46 14.04
CA LEU A 398 -27.46 0.17 13.95
C LEU A 398 -26.69 -0.03 15.26
N ASP A 399 -25.46 -0.52 15.17
CA ASP A 399 -24.51 -0.64 16.27
C ASP A 399 -23.61 0.61 16.29
N TYR A 400 -22.85 0.81 15.21
CA TYR A 400 -21.91 1.92 15.04
C TYR A 400 -22.04 2.57 13.67
N LEU A 401 -21.76 3.87 13.61
CA LEU A 401 -21.44 4.60 12.39
C LEU A 401 -20.00 5.11 12.53
N MET A 402 -19.15 4.85 11.53
CA MET A 402 -17.72 5.10 11.61
C MET A 402 -17.21 5.82 10.36
N ARG A 403 -16.18 6.67 10.50
CA ARG A 403 -15.48 7.33 9.39
C ARG A 403 -13.97 7.23 9.65
N LEU A 404 -13.21 6.78 8.66
CA LEU A 404 -11.75 6.82 8.71
C LEU A 404 -11.37 8.29 8.63
N ILE A 405 -10.63 8.79 9.61
CA ILE A 405 -10.29 10.21 9.73
C ILE A 405 -8.77 10.45 9.63
N ASP A 406 -7.99 9.38 9.70
CA ASP A 406 -6.52 9.37 9.60
C ASP A 406 -6.09 7.90 9.41
N ASP A 407 -5.22 7.64 8.43
CA ASP A 407 -4.67 6.33 8.07
C ASP A 407 -3.12 6.32 8.02
N THR A 408 -2.50 7.30 8.68
CA THR A 408 -1.04 7.45 8.72
C THR A 408 -0.36 6.37 9.57
N GLU A 409 0.92 6.13 9.29
CA GLU A 409 1.80 5.23 10.07
C GLU A 409 1.28 3.78 10.26
N GLY A 410 0.36 3.30 9.40
CA GLY A 410 -0.23 1.96 9.50
C GLY A 410 -1.30 1.81 10.60
N ASN A 411 -1.77 2.93 11.17
CA ASN A 411 -2.87 2.97 12.13
C ASN A 411 -4.10 3.59 11.47
N LEU A 412 -5.24 2.90 11.55
CA LEU A 412 -6.51 3.37 11.03
C LEU A 412 -7.30 4.02 12.18
N LYS A 413 -7.29 5.36 12.23
CA LYS A 413 -8.04 6.14 13.22
C LYS A 413 -9.42 6.46 12.67
N PHE A 414 -10.44 6.03 13.40
CA PHE A 414 -11.84 6.24 13.05
C PHE A 414 -12.51 7.21 14.03
N GLY A 415 -13.26 8.17 13.48
CA GLY A 415 -14.37 8.81 14.19
C GLY A 415 -15.50 7.79 14.32
N VAL A 416 -16.11 7.70 15.50
CA VAL A 416 -17.13 6.69 15.81
C VAL A 416 -18.31 7.32 16.51
N TYR A 417 -19.50 7.08 15.98
CA TYR A 417 -20.77 7.27 16.66
C TYR A 417 -21.34 5.92 17.10
N ALA A 418 -21.58 5.77 18.40
CA ALA A 418 -22.16 4.56 19.00
C ALA A 418 -23.64 4.74 19.29
N ASN A 419 -24.49 4.01 18.57
CA ASN A 419 -25.93 4.20 18.60
C ASN A 419 -26.57 3.83 19.95
N SER A 420 -26.08 2.76 20.59
CA SER A 420 -26.62 2.27 21.87
C SER A 420 -26.43 3.25 23.03
N SER A 421 -25.36 4.04 23.00
CA SER A 421 -25.00 5.01 24.04
C SER A 421 -25.20 6.46 23.63
N GLN A 422 -25.49 6.71 22.35
CA GLN A 422 -25.59 8.05 21.76
C GLN A 422 -24.32 8.86 22.04
N SER A 423 -23.16 8.28 21.76
CA SER A 423 -21.86 8.88 22.06
C SER A 423 -20.99 8.98 20.81
N ILE A 424 -20.09 9.97 20.80
CA ILE A 424 -19.07 10.20 19.75
C ILE A 424 -17.69 10.09 20.40
N TYR A 425 -16.78 9.38 19.77
CA TYR A 425 -15.38 9.23 20.18
C TYR A 425 -14.53 8.77 19.00
N THR A 426 -13.24 8.54 19.22
CA THR A 426 -12.34 7.95 18.24
C THR A 426 -11.93 6.53 18.65
N TRP A 427 -11.62 5.70 17.66
CA TRP A 427 -10.99 4.38 17.83
C TRP A 427 -9.84 4.20 16.85
N ASN A 428 -8.76 3.58 17.31
CA ASN A 428 -7.67 3.15 16.45
C ASN A 428 -7.79 1.66 16.15
N PHE A 429 -7.51 1.31 14.91
CA PHE A 429 -7.43 -0.05 14.40
C PHE A 429 -6.11 -0.23 13.64
N THR A 430 -5.77 -1.48 13.38
CA THR A 430 -4.66 -1.90 12.52
C THR A 430 -5.24 -2.82 11.45
N ASP A 431 -4.75 -2.72 10.23
CA ASP A 431 -5.11 -3.66 9.17
C ASP A 431 -4.50 -5.05 9.43
N VAL A 432 -5.21 -6.10 9.02
CA VAL A 432 -4.82 -7.50 9.25
C VAL A 432 -5.03 -8.33 8.00
N ASP A 433 -3.94 -8.81 7.42
CA ASP A 433 -3.98 -9.80 6.35
C ASP A 433 -4.30 -11.19 6.92
N ARG A 434 -5.57 -11.62 6.74
CA ARG A 434 -6.05 -12.94 7.14
C ARG A 434 -5.60 -14.08 6.23
N SER A 435 -4.96 -13.78 5.10
CA SER A 435 -4.39 -14.82 4.24
C SER A 435 -3.09 -15.40 4.79
N VAL A 436 -2.50 -14.72 5.80
CA VAL A 436 -1.31 -15.17 6.52
C VAL A 436 -1.72 -15.94 7.76
N ASP A 437 -1.36 -17.22 7.78
CA ASP A 437 -1.57 -18.09 8.95
C ASP A 437 -0.67 -17.65 10.11
N ILE A 438 -1.24 -17.62 11.32
CA ILE A 438 -0.46 -17.46 12.56
C ILE A 438 0.20 -18.80 12.89
N LEU A 439 1.53 -18.79 13.03
CA LEU A 439 2.33 -19.97 13.34
C LEU A 439 2.85 -19.93 14.77
N ALA A 440 3.12 -21.10 15.33
CA ALA A 440 3.87 -21.21 16.57
C ALA A 440 5.28 -20.63 16.37
N CYS A 441 5.74 -19.82 17.32
CA CYS A 441 7.11 -19.30 17.30
C CYS A 441 8.00 -20.30 18.03
N ASP A 442 8.86 -21.06 17.34
CA ASP A 442 9.67 -22.12 17.98
C ASP A 442 10.95 -21.61 18.70
N ASP A 443 11.12 -20.29 18.85
CA ASP A 443 12.37 -19.73 19.40
C ASP A 443 12.65 -20.22 20.83
N LEU A 444 13.87 -20.73 21.05
CA LEU A 444 14.31 -21.34 22.31
C LEU A 444 13.54 -22.59 22.79
N ASP A 445 12.65 -23.16 21.97
CA ASP A 445 11.93 -24.38 22.35
C ASP A 445 12.90 -25.51 22.76
N SER A 446 12.50 -26.21 23.80
CA SER A 446 13.32 -27.22 24.48
C SER A 446 13.51 -28.47 23.63
N GLY A 447 12.52 -28.80 22.79
CA GLY A 447 12.40 -30.09 22.10
C GLY A 447 12.07 -31.23 23.07
N TRP A 448 11.47 -32.31 22.55
CA TRP A 448 11.00 -33.43 23.36
C TRP A 448 11.76 -34.74 23.08
N ASN A 449 11.93 -35.57 24.11
CA ASN A 449 12.48 -36.92 23.98
C ASN A 449 11.40 -37.98 24.27
N ASP A 450 10.78 -38.51 23.22
CA ASP A 450 9.71 -39.51 23.30
C ASP A 450 10.10 -40.78 24.08
N GLU A 451 11.37 -41.18 24.04
CA GLU A 451 11.83 -42.40 24.72
C GLU A 451 11.99 -42.20 26.23
N ALA A 452 12.39 -40.98 26.64
CA ALA A 452 12.64 -40.64 28.03
C ALA A 452 11.46 -39.94 28.71
N ASP A 453 10.49 -39.48 27.93
CA ASP A 453 9.34 -38.68 28.38
C ASP A 453 9.78 -37.41 29.14
N LEU A 454 10.80 -36.74 28.60
CA LEU A 454 11.44 -35.57 29.21
C LEU A 454 11.89 -34.54 28.14
N PRO A 455 11.98 -33.24 28.52
CA PRO A 455 12.56 -32.22 27.64
C PRO A 455 14.01 -32.52 27.26
N LEU A 456 14.39 -32.22 26.00
CA LEU A 456 15.78 -32.32 25.54
C LEU A 456 16.67 -31.23 26.18
N ALA A 457 16.08 -30.09 26.52
CA ALA A 457 16.71 -29.01 27.27
C ALA A 457 15.78 -28.48 28.35
N TYR A 458 16.33 -28.20 29.54
CA TYR A 458 15.61 -27.47 30.57
C TYR A 458 15.93 -25.98 30.45
N ARG A 459 14.89 -25.16 30.35
CA ARG A 459 14.97 -23.70 30.23
C ARG A 459 14.65 -23.01 31.54
N SER A 460 15.17 -21.81 31.70
CA SER A 460 14.83 -20.91 32.80
C SER A 460 13.64 -20.01 32.46
N TYR A 461 13.02 -19.43 33.49
CA TYR A 461 11.95 -18.43 33.28
C TYR A 461 12.47 -17.15 32.59
N ASP A 462 13.75 -16.81 32.77
CA ASP A 462 14.36 -15.69 32.06
C ASP A 462 14.54 -16.00 30.56
N GLU A 463 14.87 -17.23 30.20
CA GLU A 463 14.88 -17.68 28.80
C GLU A 463 13.47 -17.69 28.19
N PHE A 464 12.44 -18.03 28.96
CA PHE A 464 11.03 -17.88 28.52
C PHE A 464 10.71 -16.43 28.18
N LYS A 465 11.01 -15.47 29.07
CA LYS A 465 10.80 -14.04 28.77
C LYS A 465 11.59 -13.57 27.56
N GLN A 466 12.83 -14.04 27.41
CA GLN A 466 13.65 -13.75 26.23
C GLN A 466 12.97 -14.27 24.95
N ALA A 467 12.45 -15.49 24.97
CA ALA A 467 11.71 -16.07 23.84
C ALA A 467 10.44 -15.26 23.54
N VAL A 468 9.68 -14.86 24.56
CA VAL A 468 8.47 -14.02 24.40
C VAL A 468 8.82 -12.70 23.71
N THR A 469 9.82 -11.97 24.20
CA THR A 469 10.25 -10.70 23.57
C THR A 469 10.76 -10.90 22.14
N SER A 470 11.52 -11.97 21.89
CA SER A 470 12.03 -12.32 20.56
C SER A 470 10.89 -12.61 19.58
N CYS A 471 9.90 -13.40 19.99
CA CYS A 471 8.74 -13.77 19.19
C CYS A 471 7.76 -12.61 18.95
N GLN A 472 7.68 -11.65 19.86
CA GLN A 472 6.83 -10.45 19.72
C GLN A 472 7.42 -9.37 18.81
N ALA A 473 8.72 -9.44 18.51
CA ALA A 473 9.41 -8.38 17.78
C ALA A 473 8.81 -8.17 16.38
N GLY A 474 8.23 -6.98 16.15
CA GLY A 474 7.60 -6.62 14.87
C GLY A 474 6.29 -7.35 14.59
N LYS A 475 5.69 -8.00 15.60
CA LYS A 475 4.42 -8.73 15.48
C LYS A 475 3.29 -7.99 16.18
N LEU A 476 2.08 -8.16 15.68
CA LEU A 476 0.87 -7.76 16.40
C LEU A 476 0.56 -8.81 17.47
N PHE A 477 0.45 -8.39 18.73
CA PHE A 477 0.11 -9.29 19.83
C PHE A 477 -0.78 -8.59 20.87
N THR A 478 -1.57 -9.39 21.59
CA THR A 478 -2.24 -8.97 22.83
C THR A 478 -1.58 -9.66 24.02
N ALA A 479 -1.91 -9.25 25.24
CA ALA A 479 -1.50 -9.94 26.46
C ALA A 479 -2.65 -10.79 27.00
N PHE A 480 -2.31 -11.88 27.71
CA PHE A 480 -3.29 -12.47 28.61
C PHE A 480 -3.64 -11.42 29.67
N SER A 481 -4.92 -11.31 29.98
CA SER A 481 -5.40 -10.36 30.96
C SER A 481 -6.75 -10.82 31.50
N THR A 482 -7.20 -10.18 32.57
CA THR A 482 -8.58 -10.39 33.03
C THR A 482 -9.60 -9.91 32.01
N GLY A 483 -9.31 -8.91 31.19
CA GLY A 483 -10.21 -8.44 30.11
C GLY A 483 -10.24 -9.36 28.88
N PHE A 484 -9.15 -10.11 28.64
CA PHE A 484 -9.11 -11.16 27.64
C PHE A 484 -9.93 -12.38 28.10
N ILE A 485 -9.71 -12.82 29.35
CA ILE A 485 -10.34 -14.02 29.94
C ILE A 485 -11.77 -13.75 30.50
N SER A 486 -12.24 -12.49 30.54
CA SER A 486 -13.44 -12.04 31.30
C SER A 486 -14.80 -12.65 30.93
N SER A 487 -14.90 -13.60 30.00
CA SER A 487 -16.18 -14.08 29.48
C SER A 487 -16.34 -15.60 29.52
N CYS A 488 -15.62 -16.27 30.43
CA CYS A 488 -15.47 -17.73 30.47
C CYS A 488 -14.96 -18.25 29.12
N MET A 489 -13.64 -18.27 28.97
CA MET A 489 -13.00 -18.50 27.68
C MET A 489 -12.53 -19.95 27.56
N THR A 490 -12.77 -20.57 26.42
CA THR A 490 -12.19 -21.85 26.04
C THR A 490 -11.20 -21.61 24.92
N LEU A 491 -9.95 -22.05 25.12
CA LEU A 491 -8.92 -22.05 24.08
C LEU A 491 -8.51 -23.48 23.78
N THR A 492 -8.32 -23.80 22.50
CA THR A 492 -7.87 -25.12 22.04
C THR A 492 -6.70 -24.97 21.08
N THR A 493 -5.83 -25.98 20.97
CA THR A 493 -4.79 -25.99 19.95
C THR A 493 -5.39 -26.10 18.54
N SER A 494 -4.90 -25.28 17.61
CA SER A 494 -5.52 -25.04 16.30
C SER A 494 -5.32 -26.16 15.26
N ASP A 495 -4.54 -27.20 15.55
CA ASP A 495 -4.36 -28.38 14.68
C ASP A 495 -5.61 -29.30 14.62
N ALA A 496 -6.73 -28.89 15.24
CA ALA A 496 -7.96 -29.65 15.40
C ALA A 496 -8.83 -29.85 14.13
N VAL A 497 -8.25 -29.85 12.92
CA VAL A 497 -9.00 -30.22 11.70
C VAL A 497 -9.28 -31.73 11.65
N SER A 498 -8.72 -32.51 12.57
CA SER A 498 -9.10 -33.90 12.80
C SER A 498 -9.11 -34.23 14.29
N GLN A 499 -10.19 -34.85 14.80
CA GLN A 499 -10.29 -35.39 16.16
C GLN A 499 -9.34 -36.60 16.39
N ALA A 500 -8.19 -36.65 15.72
CA ALA A 500 -7.27 -37.78 15.70
C ALA A 500 -5.84 -37.44 16.14
N ASP A 501 -5.53 -36.18 16.47
CA ASP A 501 -4.20 -35.69 16.88
C ASP A 501 -4.28 -34.95 18.23
N ASP A 502 -3.14 -34.72 18.89
CA ASP A 502 -3.01 -34.24 20.28
C ASP A 502 -3.62 -32.84 20.51
N VAL A 503 -4.82 -32.77 21.10
CA VAL A 503 -5.52 -31.50 21.38
C VAL A 503 -5.44 -31.14 22.86
N ASP A 504 -4.89 -29.95 23.12
CA ASP A 504 -4.92 -29.28 24.43
C ASP A 504 -6.08 -28.29 24.47
N THR A 505 -6.93 -28.38 25.49
CA THR A 505 -8.02 -27.43 25.73
C THR A 505 -7.91 -26.81 27.13
N TYR A 506 -7.88 -25.48 27.17
CA TYR A 506 -7.87 -24.67 28.38
C TYR A 506 -9.22 -23.95 28.54
N GLN A 507 -10.00 -24.35 29.53
CA GLN A 507 -11.26 -23.69 29.88
C GLN A 507 -11.09 -22.82 31.13
N PHE A 508 -11.04 -21.51 30.96
CA PHE A 508 -10.86 -20.53 32.03
C PHE A 508 -12.21 -20.04 32.56
N ASN A 509 -12.47 -20.19 33.86
CA ASN A 509 -13.62 -19.58 34.53
C ASN A 509 -13.21 -18.25 35.19
N GLU A 510 -14.14 -17.29 35.26
CA GLU A 510 -13.90 -15.97 35.84
C GLU A 510 -13.43 -15.98 37.31
N ASP A 511 -13.74 -17.06 38.07
CA ASP A 511 -13.39 -17.17 39.49
C ASP A 511 -11.96 -17.68 39.76
N GLY A 512 -11.14 -17.81 38.71
CA GLY A 512 -9.78 -18.33 38.80
C GLY A 512 -9.69 -19.86 38.77
N SER A 513 -10.82 -20.57 38.62
CA SER A 513 -10.85 -22.00 38.35
C SER A 513 -10.88 -22.29 36.85
N GLY A 514 -10.72 -23.56 36.48
CA GLY A 514 -10.83 -23.98 35.10
C GLY A 514 -10.73 -25.50 34.95
N VAL A 515 -10.76 -25.94 33.69
CA VAL A 515 -10.54 -27.33 33.30
C VAL A 515 -9.50 -27.37 32.20
N PHE A 516 -8.51 -28.24 32.36
CA PHE A 516 -7.58 -28.61 31.29
C PHE A 516 -7.98 -29.98 30.75
N THR A 517 -8.02 -30.11 29.43
CA THR A 517 -8.28 -31.38 28.75
C THR A 517 -7.18 -31.64 27.75
N TYR A 518 -6.67 -32.88 27.76
CA TYR A 518 -5.65 -33.37 26.84
C TYR A 518 -6.14 -34.67 26.20
N ASN A 519 -6.04 -34.77 24.87
CA ASN A 519 -6.47 -35.95 24.12
C ASN A 519 -5.32 -36.53 23.28
N GLU A 520 -4.84 -37.74 23.61
CA GLU A 520 -3.84 -38.49 22.80
C GLU A 520 -4.46 -39.65 21.99
N GLY A 521 -5.71 -39.53 21.52
CA GLY A 521 -6.40 -40.60 20.80
C GLY A 521 -6.72 -41.87 21.62
N ALA A 522 -6.27 -41.98 22.87
CA ALA A 522 -6.54 -43.08 23.81
C ALA A 522 -7.64 -42.76 24.85
N GLY A 523 -8.21 -41.56 24.80
CA GLY A 523 -9.26 -41.03 25.68
C GLY A 523 -8.83 -39.74 26.38
N ASP A 524 -9.80 -38.89 26.73
CA ASP A 524 -9.55 -37.56 27.29
C ASP A 524 -9.03 -37.65 28.74
N ILE A 525 -7.87 -37.03 29.00
CA ILE A 525 -7.43 -36.70 30.36
C ILE A 525 -8.05 -35.35 30.72
N ILE A 526 -8.90 -35.35 31.74
CA ILE A 526 -9.56 -34.13 32.24
C ILE A 526 -9.01 -33.85 33.64
N ALA A 527 -8.34 -32.71 33.79
CA ALA A 527 -7.75 -32.27 35.03
C ALA A 527 -8.35 -30.92 35.48
N PRO A 528 -8.67 -30.75 36.77
CA PRO A 528 -9.00 -29.43 37.29
C PRO A 528 -7.76 -28.53 37.19
N MET A 529 -7.97 -27.29 36.78
CA MET A 529 -6.92 -26.28 36.80
C MET A 529 -7.34 -25.05 37.61
N THR A 530 -6.35 -24.31 38.10
CA THR A 530 -6.52 -22.95 38.61
C THR A 530 -5.62 -22.01 37.83
N TRP A 531 -6.04 -20.76 37.66
CA TRP A 531 -5.27 -19.78 36.91
C TRP A 531 -5.20 -18.44 37.65
N THR A 532 -4.09 -17.73 37.43
CA THR A 532 -3.84 -16.40 37.99
C THR A 532 -3.00 -15.60 37.02
N MET A 533 -3.18 -14.28 36.99
CA MET A 533 -2.24 -13.39 36.31
C MET A 533 -0.90 -13.36 37.05
N HIS A 534 0.18 -13.42 36.29
CA HIS A 534 1.56 -13.37 36.74
C HIS A 534 2.29 -12.30 35.92
N GLU A 535 2.99 -11.38 36.58
CA GLU A 535 3.72 -10.28 35.92
C GLU A 535 2.86 -9.47 34.90
N ASP A 536 1.54 -9.37 35.17
CA ASP A 536 0.50 -8.62 34.44
C ASP A 536 0.13 -9.12 33.01
N ASP A 537 1.03 -9.76 32.27
CA ASP A 537 0.83 -10.20 30.87
C ASP A 537 0.95 -11.73 30.65
N VAL A 538 1.43 -12.46 31.65
CA VAL A 538 1.56 -13.92 31.65
C VAL A 538 0.43 -14.55 32.46
N VAL A 539 -0.27 -15.53 31.90
CA VAL A 539 -1.19 -16.35 32.72
C VAL A 539 -0.44 -17.55 33.28
N LYS A 540 -0.50 -17.72 34.60
CA LYS A 540 -0.03 -18.92 35.27
C LYS A 540 -1.20 -19.87 35.47
N VAL A 541 -1.10 -21.07 34.91
CA VAL A 541 -2.03 -22.18 35.09
C VAL A 541 -1.39 -23.25 35.96
N VAL A 542 -2.12 -23.74 36.96
CA VAL A 542 -1.72 -24.84 37.84
C VAL A 542 -2.65 -26.01 37.60
N ILE A 543 -2.08 -27.15 37.23
CA ILE A 543 -2.80 -28.37 36.86
C ILE A 543 -2.35 -29.50 37.77
N ASP A 544 -3.29 -30.13 38.46
CA ASP A 544 -3.05 -31.34 39.25
C ASP A 544 -3.52 -32.56 38.46
N TYR A 545 -2.61 -33.50 38.19
CA TYR A 545 -2.88 -34.68 37.36
C TYR A 545 -2.27 -35.96 37.93
N ILE A 546 -2.65 -37.10 37.35
CA ILE A 546 -2.07 -38.41 37.65
C ILE A 546 -1.28 -38.86 36.44
N ASP A 547 0.01 -39.17 36.61
CA ASP A 547 0.88 -39.62 35.53
C ASP A 547 0.67 -41.11 35.17
N GLY A 548 1.39 -41.59 34.15
CA GLY A 548 1.33 -42.98 33.67
C GLY A 548 1.74 -44.03 34.73
N ASP A 549 2.47 -43.63 35.77
CA ASP A 549 2.86 -44.46 36.91
C ASP A 549 1.87 -44.40 38.08
N ASN A 550 0.73 -43.72 37.88
CA ASN A 550 -0.33 -43.52 38.86
C ASN A 550 0.15 -42.74 40.10
N LEU A 551 1.07 -41.78 39.90
CA LEU A 551 1.53 -40.82 40.90
C LEU A 551 0.85 -39.46 40.69
N ALA A 552 0.55 -38.78 41.80
CA ALA A 552 0.02 -37.43 41.75
C ALA A 552 1.14 -36.44 41.43
N GLN A 553 0.93 -35.65 40.38
CA GLN A 553 1.84 -34.63 39.89
C GLN A 553 1.13 -33.28 39.83
N THR A 554 1.92 -32.21 39.89
CA THR A 554 1.45 -30.84 39.71
C THR A 554 2.32 -30.17 38.66
N ALA A 555 1.69 -29.54 37.66
CA ALA A 555 2.35 -28.70 36.66
C ALA A 555 1.98 -27.22 36.86
N HIS A 556 2.97 -26.34 36.69
CA HIS A 556 2.82 -24.89 36.59
C HIS A 556 3.17 -24.49 35.15
N ASN A 557 2.17 -24.11 34.36
CA ASN A 557 2.34 -23.59 33.01
C ASN A 557 2.25 -22.07 33.05
N TYR A 558 3.19 -21.39 32.41
CA TYR A 558 3.22 -19.94 32.24
C TYR A 558 3.03 -19.67 30.75
N LEU A 559 1.93 -19.03 30.38
CA LEU A 559 1.56 -18.80 28.99
C LEU A 559 1.61 -17.31 28.67
N ALA A 560 2.21 -16.96 27.54
CA ALA A 560 2.24 -15.60 27.00
C ALA A 560 1.89 -15.63 25.51
N ILE A 561 1.00 -14.74 25.09
CA ILE A 561 0.68 -14.54 23.66
C ILE A 561 1.82 -13.75 23.02
N VAL A 562 2.31 -14.26 21.88
CA VAL A 562 3.43 -13.64 21.15
C VAL A 562 3.03 -13.10 19.79
N GLU A 563 1.91 -13.55 19.23
CA GLU A 563 1.35 -13.05 17.97
C GLU A 563 -0.15 -13.35 17.90
N THR A 564 -0.94 -12.48 17.27
CA THR A 564 -2.36 -12.72 17.03
C THR A 564 -2.89 -11.97 15.81
N ASN A 565 -3.87 -12.56 15.12
CA ASN A 565 -4.74 -11.91 14.14
C ASN A 565 -6.14 -11.60 14.71
N GLY A 566 -6.34 -11.77 16.02
CA GLY A 566 -7.63 -11.61 16.73
C GLY A 566 -8.50 -12.87 16.77
N ILE A 567 -8.13 -13.92 16.04
CA ILE A 567 -8.80 -15.22 15.99
C ILE A 567 -7.88 -16.30 16.56
N ASP A 568 -6.66 -16.35 16.03
CA ASP A 568 -5.59 -17.25 16.42
C ASP A 568 -4.58 -16.52 17.31
N TYR A 569 -4.02 -17.25 18.27
CA TYR A 569 -3.09 -16.74 19.26
C TYR A 569 -1.86 -17.65 19.29
N SER A 570 -0.74 -17.20 18.75
CA SER A 570 0.55 -17.88 18.96
C SER A 570 0.96 -17.68 20.40
N VAL A 571 1.25 -18.75 21.11
CA VAL A 571 1.52 -18.75 22.56
C VAL A 571 2.84 -19.45 22.85
N LYS A 572 3.65 -18.78 23.66
CA LYS A 572 4.80 -19.39 24.34
C LYS A 572 4.37 -19.95 25.67
N VAL A 573 4.78 -21.19 25.95
CA VAL A 573 4.45 -21.91 27.18
C VAL A 573 5.72 -22.37 27.86
N PHE A 574 5.88 -21.98 29.13
CA PHE A 574 6.91 -22.50 30.01
C PHE A 574 6.29 -23.38 31.08
N SER A 575 6.64 -24.66 31.12
CA SER A 575 6.08 -25.65 32.04
C SER A 575 7.10 -26.12 33.07
N ARG A 576 6.73 -26.09 34.34
CA ARG A 576 7.44 -26.75 35.44
C ARG A 576 6.56 -27.81 36.05
N SER A 577 7.11 -28.98 36.35
CA SER A 577 6.33 -30.08 36.97
C SER A 577 7.10 -30.74 38.11
N THR A 578 6.37 -31.31 39.06
CA THR A 578 6.93 -32.25 40.06
C THR A 578 7.47 -33.53 39.41
N ALA A 579 7.10 -33.82 38.16
CA ALA A 579 7.67 -34.89 37.34
C ALA A 579 9.05 -34.54 36.75
N PHE A 580 9.44 -33.25 36.74
CA PHE A 580 10.69 -32.74 36.16
C PHE A 580 11.72 -32.37 37.26
N GLU A 581 12.33 -31.18 37.15
CA GLU A 581 13.24 -30.62 38.17
C GLU A 581 12.51 -30.02 39.39
N GLY A 582 11.18 -30.05 39.39
CA GLY A 582 10.32 -29.54 40.46
C GLY A 582 9.74 -28.14 40.18
N LEU A 583 9.06 -27.58 41.19
CA LEU A 583 8.26 -26.36 41.05
C LEU A 583 8.93 -25.08 41.58
N GLY A 584 10.19 -25.17 42.02
CA GLY A 584 10.90 -24.02 42.60
C GLY A 584 11.18 -22.93 41.57
N ASP A 585 11.33 -21.68 42.03
CA ASP A 585 11.52 -20.52 41.16
C ASP A 585 12.79 -20.59 40.30
N VAL A 586 13.78 -21.38 40.74
CA VAL A 586 15.05 -21.64 40.04
C VAL A 586 15.06 -22.97 39.27
N ALA A 587 13.98 -23.76 39.33
CA ALA A 587 13.90 -25.03 38.61
C ALA A 587 13.84 -24.77 37.10
N GLY A 588 14.53 -25.59 36.33
CA GLY A 588 14.34 -25.63 34.89
C GLY A 588 12.95 -26.17 34.54
N GLY A 589 12.46 -25.78 33.38
CA GLY A 589 11.19 -26.24 32.84
C GLY A 589 11.30 -26.56 31.36
N ASP A 590 10.21 -27.11 30.84
CA ASP A 590 10.01 -27.27 29.41
C ASP A 590 9.56 -25.93 28.80
N LEU A 591 10.10 -25.57 27.65
CA LEU A 591 9.71 -24.38 26.89
C LEU A 591 9.25 -24.85 25.51
N TRP A 592 8.01 -24.53 25.17
CA TRP A 592 7.41 -24.92 23.90
C TRP A 592 6.46 -23.84 23.41
N SER A 593 5.97 -24.00 22.18
CA SER A 593 5.06 -23.08 21.54
C SER A 593 3.89 -23.80 20.89
N THR A 594 2.78 -23.09 20.75
CA THR A 594 1.58 -23.60 20.07
C THR A 594 0.74 -22.43 19.56
N VAL A 595 -0.30 -22.73 18.80
CA VAL A 595 -1.32 -21.76 18.40
C VAL A 595 -2.64 -22.17 19.03
N LEU A 596 -3.24 -21.24 19.76
CA LEU A 596 -4.52 -21.41 20.42
C LEU A 596 -5.59 -20.63 19.67
N ASN A 597 -6.79 -21.19 19.57
CA ASN A 597 -7.96 -20.48 19.08
C ASN A 597 -9.20 -20.80 19.93
N VAL A 598 -10.24 -20.00 19.77
CA VAL A 598 -11.54 -20.32 20.34
C VAL A 598 -12.18 -21.38 19.44
N PRO A 599 -12.63 -22.53 19.97
CA PRO A 599 -13.28 -23.55 19.15
C PRO A 599 -14.58 -23.01 18.56
N ASP A 600 -14.92 -23.44 17.34
CA ASP A 600 -16.21 -23.14 16.74
C ASP A 600 -17.34 -23.73 17.62
N ASP A 601 -18.22 -22.86 18.11
CA ASP A 601 -19.46 -23.29 18.75
C ASP A 601 -20.40 -23.84 17.65
N ASP A 602 -20.48 -25.17 17.53
CA ASP A 602 -21.50 -25.87 16.70
C ASP A 602 -22.95 -25.56 17.15
#